data_AF-A0A8T3WP06-F1
#
_entry.id   AF-A0A8T3WP06-F1
#
_cell.length_a   1.000
_cell.length_b   1.000
_cell.length_c   1.000
_cell.angle_alpha   90.00
_cell.angle_beta   90.00
_cell.angle_gamma   90.00
#
_symmetry.space_group_name_H-M   'P 1'
#
loop_
_entity.id
_entity.type
_entity.pdbx_description
1 polymer ?
#
loop_
_entity_poly.entity_id
_entity_poly.type
_entity_poly.pdbx_seq_one_letter_code
_entity_poly.pdbx_strand_id
1 'polypeptide(L)' 'MKSNFSNNCYNLATELSQKLKAVWIYDKMIKDARKGRDKETEEVLKKIRNDDIRHAEMLHNLIVKLAQAGKFK' A
#
# COMPACT_ATOMS: atom_id res chain seq x y z
N MET A 1 28.55 12.35 8.41
CA MET A 1 27.18 11.82 8.53
C MET A 1 26.61 11.55 7.14
N LYS A 2 26.53 10.29 6.70
CA LYS A 2 25.79 9.94 5.48
C LYS A 2 24.29 10.00 5.81
N SER A 3 23.54 10.72 5.00
CA SER A 3 22.16 11.15 5.28
C SER A 3 21.19 9.98 5.47
N ASN A 4 20.50 9.93 6.62
CA ASN A 4 19.33 9.06 6.87
C ASN A 4 18.16 9.29 5.89
N PHE A 5 18.20 10.32 5.05
CA PHE A 5 17.13 10.69 4.13
C PHE A 5 16.95 9.74 2.93
N SER A 6 18.04 9.20 2.34
CA SER A 6 17.89 8.28 1.20
C SER A 6 17.28 6.94 1.64
N ASN A 7 17.63 6.50 2.87
CA ASN A 7 17.04 5.31 3.47
C ASN A 7 15.53 5.51 3.71
N ASN A 8 15.10 6.70 4.13
CA ASN A 8 13.68 6.99 4.35
C ASN A 8 12.87 7.01 3.04
N CYS A 9 13.40 7.60 1.97
CA CYS A 9 12.72 7.64 0.67
C CYS A 9 12.60 6.24 0.05
N TYR A 10 13.68 5.46 0.12
CA TYR A 10 13.69 4.06 -0.28
C TYR A 10 12.69 3.23 0.53
N ASN A 11 12.64 3.42 1.86
CA ASN A 11 11.70 2.71 2.73
C ASN A 11 10.24 3.05 2.40
N LEU A 12 9.93 4.33 2.16
CA LEU A 12 8.58 4.76 1.77
C LEU A 12 8.15 4.15 0.43
N ALA A 13 9.04 4.14 -0.56
CA ALA A 13 8.77 3.53 -1.87
C ALA A 13 8.61 2.00 -1.77
N THR A 14 9.44 1.37 -0.93
CA THR A 14 9.36 -0.08 -0.66
C THR A 14 8.03 -0.42 0.02
N GLU A 15 7.63 0.32 1.04
CA GLU A 15 6.36 0.12 1.73
C GLU A 15 5.18 0.34 0.78
N LEU A 16 5.21 1.40 -0.05
CA LEU A 16 4.17 1.63 -1.06
C LEU A 16 4.02 0.42 -2.00
N SER A 17 5.14 -0.11 -2.50
CA SER A 17 5.16 -1.31 -3.35
C SER A 17 4.55 -2.52 -2.64
N GLN A 18 4.88 -2.72 -1.35
CA GLN A 18 4.31 -3.80 -0.54
C GLN A 18 2.80 -3.64 -0.35
N LYS A 19 2.31 -2.44 -0.06
CA LYS A 19 0.87 -2.15 0.05
C LYS A 19 0.12 -2.43 -1.25
N LEU A 20 0.66 -2.00 -2.39
CA LEU A 20 0.05 -2.27 -3.70
C LEU A 20 0.04 -3.78 -4.02
N LYS A 21 1.09 -4.51 -3.64
CA LYS A 21 1.13 -5.98 -3.76
C LYS A 21 0.09 -6.64 -2.86
N ALA A 22 -0.08 -6.18 -1.63
CA ALA A 22 -1.11 -6.69 -0.71
C ALA A 22 -2.52 -6.47 -1.27
N VAL A 23 -2.82 -5.27 -1.78
CA VAL A 23 -4.11 -4.96 -2.45
C VAL A 23 -4.42 -5.94 -3.58
N TRP A 24 -3.44 -6.25 -4.43
CA TRP A 24 -3.61 -7.23 -5.50
C TRP A 24 -3.86 -8.65 -4.99
N ILE A 25 -3.22 -9.05 -3.88
CA ILE A 25 -3.48 -10.34 -3.24
C ILE A 25 -4.91 -10.38 -2.69
N TYR A 26 -5.36 -9.32 -2.01
CA TYR A 26 -6.72 -9.24 -1.49
C TYR A 26 -7.76 -9.31 -2.61
N ASP A 27 -7.52 -8.67 -3.76
CA ASP A 27 -8.42 -8.77 -4.91
C ASP A 27 -8.62 -10.22 -5.40
N LYS A 28 -7.55 -11.03 -5.37
CA LYS A 28 -7.65 -12.46 -5.67
C LYS A 28 -8.44 -13.22 -4.60
N MET A 29 -8.13 -12.99 -3.33
CA MET A 29 -8.80 -13.66 -2.22
C MET A 29 -10.30 -13.31 -2.18
N ILE A 30 -10.67 -12.06 -2.46
CA ILE A 30 -12.07 -11.62 -2.59
C ILE A 30 -12.77 -12.37 -3.71
N LYS A 31 -12.11 -12.55 -4.87
CA LYS A 31 -12.67 -13.31 -6.00
C LYS A 31 -12.92 -14.77 -5.61
N ASP A 32 -12.03 -15.38 -4.86
CA ASP A 32 -12.17 -16.77 -4.43
C ASP A 32 -13.22 -16.93 -3.31
N ALA A 33 -13.28 -16.01 -2.34
CA ALA A 33 -14.35 -15.96 -1.35
C ALA A 33 -15.74 -15.82 -2.01
N ARG A 34 -15.85 -14.97 -3.02
CA ARG A 34 -17.08 -14.80 -3.80
C ARG A 34 -17.49 -16.08 -4.53
N LYS A 35 -16.55 -16.81 -5.13
CA LYS A 35 -16.83 -18.12 -5.76
C LYS A 35 -17.28 -19.16 -4.73
N GLY A 36 -16.68 -19.15 -3.55
CA GLY A 36 -17.02 -20.00 -2.41
C GLY A 36 -18.33 -19.60 -1.71
N ARG A 37 -18.95 -18.49 -2.10
CA ARG A 37 -20.13 -17.87 -1.43
C ARG A 37 -19.87 -17.53 0.04
N ASP A 38 -18.62 -17.31 0.41
CA ASP A 38 -18.21 -16.89 1.75
C ASP A 38 -18.27 -15.37 1.86
N LYS A 39 -19.45 -14.88 2.26
CA LYS A 39 -19.71 -13.44 2.37
C LYS A 39 -18.94 -12.78 3.52
N GLU A 40 -18.72 -13.49 4.62
CA GLU A 40 -18.04 -12.93 5.79
C GLU A 40 -16.57 -12.65 5.46
N THR A 41 -15.89 -13.63 4.85
CA THR A 41 -14.52 -13.47 4.36
C THR A 41 -14.42 -12.40 3.28
N GLU A 42 -15.36 -12.35 2.32
CA GLU A 42 -15.40 -11.28 1.31
C GLU A 42 -15.45 -9.88 1.96
N GLU A 43 -16.32 -9.67 2.94
CA GLU A 43 -16.48 -8.36 3.59
C GLU A 43 -15.28 -7.96 4.45
N VAL A 44 -14.66 -8.90 5.16
CA VAL A 44 -13.43 -8.64 5.91
C VAL A 44 -12.28 -8.27 4.96
N LEU A 45 -12.09 -9.02 3.88
CA LEU A 45 -11.03 -8.75 2.90
C LEU A 45 -11.22 -7.41 2.19
N LYS A 46 -12.47 -7.02 1.87
CA LYS A 46 -12.76 -5.69 1.31
C LYS A 46 -12.34 -4.56 2.25
N LYS A 47 -12.61 -4.70 3.56
CA LYS A 47 -12.19 -3.71 4.56
C LYS A 47 -10.66 -3.58 4.61
N ILE A 48 -9.96 -4.71 4.75
CA ILE A 48 -8.49 -4.73 4.78
C ILE A 48 -7.90 -4.12 3.51
N ARG A 49 -8.40 -4.52 2.34
CA ARG A 49 -7.99 -3.96 1.04
C ARG A 49 -8.18 -2.45 1.00
N ASN A 50 -9.34 -1.95 1.41
CA ASN A 50 -9.63 -0.53 1.37
C ASN A 50 -8.73 0.26 2.34
N ASP A 51 -8.38 -0.32 3.50
CA ASP A 51 -7.45 0.28 4.44
C ASP A 51 -6.04 0.38 3.85
N ASP A 52 -5.56 -0.68 3.19
CA ASP A 52 -4.25 -0.66 2.53
C ASP A 52 -4.20 0.26 1.29
N ILE A 53 -5.32 0.47 0.60
CA ILE A 53 -5.43 1.53 -0.43
C ILE A 53 -5.23 2.90 0.21
N ARG A 54 -5.92 3.20 1.32
CA ARG A 54 -5.73 4.48 2.03
C ARG A 54 -4.29 4.67 2.49
N HIS A 55 -3.64 3.62 3.00
CA HIS A 55 -2.23 3.66 3.36
C HIS A 55 -1.32 3.92 2.14
N ALA A 56 -1.59 3.26 1.01
CA ALA A 56 -0.85 3.49 -0.24
C ALA A 56 -0.98 4.93 -0.73
N GLU A 57 -2.17 5.53 -0.67
CA GLU A 57 -2.39 6.94 -1.00
C GLU A 57 -1.60 7.88 -0.08
N MET A 58 -1.58 7.61 1.23
CA MET A 58 -0.78 8.38 2.19
C MET A 58 0.72 8.33 1.87
N LEU A 59 1.24 7.13 1.57
CA LEU A 59 2.64 6.92 1.19
C LEU A 59 2.98 7.64 -0.11
N HIS A 60 2.14 7.49 -1.14
CA HIS A 60 2.29 8.19 -2.42
C HIS A 60 2.34 9.71 -2.23
N ASN A 61 1.39 10.25 -1.48
CA ASN A 61 1.31 11.70 -1.23
C ASN A 61 2.54 12.24 -0.50
N LEU A 62 3.09 11.47 0.44
CA LEU A 62 4.34 11.84 1.13
C LEU A 62 5.53 11.78 0.18
N ILE A 63 5.65 10.73 -0.64
CA ILE A 63 6.71 10.60 -1.66
C ILE A 63 6.67 11.78 -2.62
N VAL A 64 5.50 12.13 -3.16
CA VAL A 64 5.33 13.29 -4.06
C VAL A 64 5.76 14.59 -3.39
N LYS A 65 5.34 14.83 -2.15
CA LYS A 65 5.76 16.02 -1.38
C LYS A 65 7.27 16.09 -1.20
N LEU A 66 7.91 14.96 -0.88
CA LEU A 66 9.37 14.88 -0.73
C LEU A 66 10.08 15.13 -2.07
N ALA A 67 9.55 14.61 -3.17
CA ALA A 67 10.11 14.80 -4.50
C ALA A 67 10.03 16.28 -4.94
N GLN A 68 8.88 16.91 -4.76
CA GLN A 68 8.68 18.33 -5.05
C GLN A 68 9.60 19.24 -4.21
N ALA A 69 9.88 18.85 -2.96
CA ALA A 69 10.81 19.57 -2.09
C ALA A 69 12.30 19.30 -2.41
N GLY A 70 12.63 18.48 -3.41
CA GLY A 70 14.00 18.06 -3.72
C GLY A 70 14.64 17.18 -2.63
N LYS A 71 13.82 16.60 -1.75
CA LYS A 71 14.23 15.76 -0.61
C LYS A 71 14.10 14.27 -0.88
N PHE A 72 13.49 13.89 -2.01
CA PHE A 72 13.49 12.53 -2.53
C PHE A 72 14.76 12.34 -3.36
N LYS A 73 15.78 11.71 -2.76
CA LYS A 73 17.10 11.47 -3.36
C LYS A 73 17.56 10.05 -3.08
#